data_AF-K2MCU0-F1
#
_entry.id   AF-K2MCU0-F1
#
_cell.length_a   1.000
_cell.length_b   1.000
_cell.length_c   1.000
_cell.angle_alpha   90.00
_cell.angle_beta   90.00
_cell.angle_gamma   90.00
#
_symmetry.space_group_name_H-M   'P 1'
#
loop_
_entity.id
_entity.type
_entity.pdbx_description
1 polymer ?
#
loop_
_entity_poly.entity_id
_entity_poly.type
_entity_poly.pdbx_seq_one_letter_code
_entity_poly.pdbx_strand_id
1 'polypeptide(L)'
;MPRQMGDCGEWRSNPFNEMDGDGENQEARNQPNILVPEVSDAASDEGGNEVVLRLRGIEKSYPIEGSEERVVALRNLNLCEDCDRDGFGPICRGEFVMIRGPSGGGKTTLLSIIGTIDLPTSGTIELMGTVINGNTPDSLLADFRLRKIGFVFQTFNLISTMTAMENVELPMTLLGALSAKERRLRAFRLLALVGLRNRLHHLPSELSGGEQQRVTIARSLANNPQLLLLDEPTGDLDTLNTIQVMDLLVHLNRITKTTCIMVTHNPDVECYADRILYVADSRFVKEVRNSCPQRLVYEAYVKNLEKREAESTALVSSFQDP
;
A
#
# COMPACT_ATOMS: atom_id res chain seq x y z
N MET A 1 -30.79 17.96 15.47
CA MET A 1 -31.10 16.68 16.16
C MET A 1 -30.27 15.59 15.48
N PRO A 2 -29.30 14.97 16.16
CA PRO A 2 -28.47 13.95 15.53
C PRO A 2 -29.25 12.64 15.46
N ARG A 3 -29.38 12.09 14.24
CA ARG A 3 -29.83 10.71 14.06
C ARG A 3 -28.67 9.79 14.44
N GLN A 4 -28.87 8.98 15.47
CA GLN A 4 -28.11 7.76 15.71
C GLN A 4 -28.40 6.71 14.61
N MET A 5 -27.50 5.73 14.52
CA MET A 5 -27.48 4.50 13.69
C MET A 5 -26.66 4.63 12.39
N GLY A 6 -25.78 3.68 12.04
CA GLY A 6 -25.73 2.26 12.41
C GLY A 6 -24.34 1.70 12.73
N ASP A 7 -24.38 0.51 13.32
CA ASP A 7 -23.30 -0.32 13.85
C ASP A 7 -22.31 -0.76 12.74
N CYS A 8 -20.99 -0.62 12.98
CA CYS A 8 -19.91 -0.99 12.04
C CYS A 8 -19.68 -2.52 11.99
N GLY A 9 -20.69 -3.28 11.59
CA GLY A 9 -20.72 -4.74 11.67
C GLY A 9 -20.15 -5.54 10.48
N GLU A 10 -19.88 -4.93 9.32
CA GLU A 10 -19.73 -5.70 8.06
C GLU A 10 -18.32 -6.17 7.70
N TRP A 11 -17.30 -5.91 8.52
CA TRP A 11 -15.92 -6.35 8.21
C TRP A 11 -15.64 -7.84 8.53
N ARG A 12 -16.63 -8.62 8.99
CA ARG A 12 -16.42 -9.96 9.58
C ARG A 12 -16.61 -11.16 8.63
N SER A 13 -17.08 -10.98 7.40
CA SER A 13 -17.14 -12.09 6.43
C SER A 13 -15.89 -12.08 5.53
N ASN A 14 -15.23 -13.24 5.43
CA ASN A 14 -14.04 -13.47 4.62
C ASN A 14 -14.46 -13.97 3.21
N PRO A 15 -14.48 -13.11 2.17
CA PRO A 15 -14.94 -13.52 0.84
C PRO A 15 -13.91 -14.40 0.09
N PHE A 16 -12.66 -14.47 0.56
CA PHE A 16 -11.60 -15.26 -0.10
C PHE A 16 -11.73 -16.78 0.10
N ASN A 17 -12.66 -17.25 0.93
CA ASN A 17 -12.93 -18.67 1.11
C ASN A 17 -13.98 -19.22 0.12
N GLU A 18 -14.69 -18.36 -0.63
CA GLU A 18 -15.82 -18.77 -1.49
C GLU A 18 -15.53 -18.69 -2.99
N MET A 19 -14.30 -18.32 -3.41
CA MET A 19 -13.91 -18.23 -4.82
C MET A 19 -13.20 -19.49 -5.33
N ASP A 20 -13.81 -20.66 -5.15
CA ASP A 20 -13.47 -21.88 -5.91
C ASP A 20 -14.72 -22.77 -6.00
N GLY A 21 -15.41 -22.69 -7.13
CA GLY A 21 -16.57 -23.52 -7.46
C GLY A 21 -16.71 -23.70 -8.96
N ASP A 22 -16.12 -24.78 -9.48
CA ASP A 22 -16.77 -25.76 -10.38
C ASP A 22 -15.74 -26.80 -10.84
N GLY A 23 -15.84 -28.00 -10.27
CA GLY A 23 -14.98 -29.14 -10.59
C GLY A 23 -15.07 -30.21 -9.52
N GLU A 24 -16.07 -31.08 -9.63
CA GLU A 24 -16.22 -32.28 -8.79
C GLU A 24 -14.92 -33.09 -8.76
N ASN A 25 -14.31 -33.24 -7.59
CA ASN A 25 -13.50 -34.43 -7.32
C ASN A 25 -13.51 -34.80 -5.84
N GLN A 26 -13.96 -36.03 -5.59
CA GLN A 26 -14.14 -36.64 -4.28
C GLN A 26 -12.79 -37.05 -3.67
N GLU A 27 -12.06 -36.10 -3.07
CA GLU A 27 -10.96 -36.39 -2.14
C GLU A 27 -11.02 -35.48 -0.89
N ALA A 28 -12.21 -35.25 -0.38
CA ALA A 28 -12.43 -34.54 0.88
C ALA A 28 -12.29 -35.49 2.08
N ARG A 29 -11.07 -35.81 2.52
CA ARG A 29 -10.87 -36.43 3.86
C ARG A 29 -9.53 -36.21 4.56
N ASN A 30 -8.67 -35.31 4.11
CA ASN A 30 -7.50 -34.89 4.88
C ASN A 30 -7.17 -33.41 4.60
N GLN A 31 -7.99 -32.50 5.14
CA GLN A 31 -7.64 -31.09 5.18
C GLN A 31 -6.72 -30.86 6.40
N PRO A 32 -5.45 -30.48 6.24
CA PRO A 32 -4.70 -29.92 7.35
C PRO A 32 -5.32 -28.57 7.70
N ASN A 33 -5.70 -28.40 8.96
CA ASN A 33 -6.09 -27.10 9.53
C ASN A 33 -5.15 -26.01 8.98
N ILE A 34 -5.72 -25.05 8.25
CA ILE A 34 -5.00 -23.89 7.74
C ILE A 34 -4.73 -22.99 8.95
N LEU A 35 -3.66 -23.32 9.67
CA LEU A 35 -3.08 -22.44 10.67
C LEU A 35 -2.50 -21.24 9.92
N VAL A 36 -3.24 -20.14 9.99
CA VAL A 36 -2.73 -18.77 9.86
C VAL A 36 -1.36 -18.72 10.56
N PRO A 37 -0.33 -18.08 9.99
CA PRO A 37 0.98 -18.01 10.66
C PRO A 37 0.78 -17.54 12.11
N GLU A 38 1.35 -18.28 13.06
CA GLU A 38 1.42 -17.87 14.46
C GLU A 38 2.03 -16.47 14.49
N VAL A 39 1.15 -15.48 14.69
CA VAL A 39 1.50 -14.12 15.04
C VAL A 39 2.13 -14.25 16.40
N SER A 40 3.45 -14.07 16.48
CA SER A 40 4.19 -14.12 17.73
C SER A 40 3.52 -13.22 18.76
N ASP A 41 3.08 -13.81 19.87
CA ASP A 41 2.65 -13.11 21.06
C ASP A 41 3.73 -12.14 21.53
N ALA A 42 3.39 -10.85 21.58
CA ALA A 42 3.66 -9.90 22.68
C ALA A 42 3.74 -8.45 22.17
N ALA A 43 2.62 -7.73 22.30
CA ALA A 43 2.60 -6.43 22.96
C ALA A 43 1.15 -6.14 23.35
N SER A 44 0.96 -5.79 24.62
CA SER A 44 -0.28 -5.31 25.20
C SER A 44 -0.97 -4.24 24.34
N ASP A 45 -2.28 -4.21 24.46
CA ASP A 45 -3.25 -3.37 23.73
C ASP A 45 -3.15 -1.86 24.08
N GLU A 46 -1.92 -1.33 24.12
CA GLU A 46 -1.58 0.10 24.27
C GLU A 46 -0.97 0.69 22.97
N GLY A 47 -0.98 -0.07 21.86
CA GLY A 47 -0.28 0.27 20.62
C GLY A 47 -0.91 1.33 19.73
N GLY A 48 -2.05 1.92 20.11
CA GLY A 48 -2.79 2.88 19.29
C GLY A 48 -2.08 4.23 19.05
N ASN A 49 -0.96 4.48 19.73
CA ASN A 49 -0.23 5.76 19.65
C ASN A 49 1.25 5.61 19.28
N GLU A 50 1.68 4.42 18.85
CA GLU A 50 3.06 4.22 18.38
C GLU A 50 3.24 4.95 17.04
N VAL A 51 4.06 6.00 17.04
CA VAL A 51 4.34 6.79 15.82
C VAL A 51 5.29 6.02 14.91
N VAL A 52 4.84 5.78 13.67
CA VAL A 52 5.62 5.07 12.64
C VAL A 52 6.35 6.04 11.72
N LEU A 53 5.78 7.22 11.43
CA LEU A 53 6.40 8.20 10.55
C LEU A 53 6.21 9.63 11.09
N ARG A 54 7.35 10.34 11.24
CA ARG A 54 7.39 11.80 11.34
C ARG A 54 8.19 12.42 10.20
N LEU A 55 7.68 13.52 9.66
CA LEU A 55 8.38 14.36 8.69
C LEU A 55 8.59 15.74 9.32
N ARG A 56 9.83 16.24 9.29
CA ARG A 56 10.16 17.60 9.75
C ARG A 56 10.93 18.33 8.65
N GLY A 57 10.27 19.31 8.04
CA GLY A 57 10.83 20.20 7.03
C GLY A 57 11.37 19.50 5.80
N ILE A 58 10.69 18.45 5.32
CA ILE A 58 11.21 17.65 4.21
C ILE A 58 11.15 18.42 2.90
N GLU A 59 12.34 18.59 2.31
CA GLU A 59 12.53 19.19 1.00
C GLU A 59 13.32 18.24 0.10
N LYS A 60 12.97 18.26 -1.18
CA LYS A 60 13.69 17.52 -2.21
C LYS A 60 13.77 18.34 -3.48
N SER A 61 14.98 18.50 -4.00
CA SER A 61 15.23 19.11 -5.29
C SER A 61 16.21 18.27 -6.09
N TYR A 62 15.97 18.16 -7.39
CA TYR A 62 16.86 17.46 -8.33
C TYR A 62 17.61 18.49 -9.19
N PRO A 63 18.92 18.34 -9.40
CA PRO A 63 19.67 19.19 -10.32
C PRO A 63 19.21 18.92 -11.76
N ILE A 64 19.19 19.96 -12.60
CA ILE A 64 19.01 19.82 -14.04
C ILE A 64 20.41 19.69 -14.67
N GLU A 65 20.63 18.67 -15.48
CA GLU A 65 21.92 18.51 -16.16
C GLU A 65 22.22 19.71 -17.07
N GLY A 66 23.39 20.31 -16.88
CA GLY A 66 23.83 21.45 -17.68
C GLY A 66 23.29 22.82 -17.26
N SER A 67 22.58 22.94 -16.12
CA SER A 67 22.20 24.23 -15.56
C SER A 67 22.41 24.29 -14.03
N GLU A 68 22.47 25.51 -13.48
CA GLU A 68 22.46 25.72 -12.02
C GLU A 68 21.05 25.60 -11.41
N GLU A 69 20.02 25.44 -12.26
CA GLU A 69 18.64 25.33 -11.83
C GLU A 69 18.34 23.96 -11.21
N ARG A 70 17.37 23.94 -10.29
CA ARG A 70 16.92 22.74 -9.60
C ARG A 70 15.41 22.60 -9.72
N VAL A 71 14.96 21.40 -10.04
CA VAL A 71 13.54 21.04 -10.00
C VAL A 71 13.18 20.67 -8.58
N VAL A 72 12.34 21.49 -7.95
CA VAL A 72 11.87 21.23 -6.59
C VAL A 72 10.71 20.23 -6.62
N ALA A 73 10.95 19.03 -6.10
CA ALA A 73 9.97 17.95 -6.06
C ALA A 73 9.12 17.99 -4.78
N LEU A 74 9.69 18.38 -3.63
CA LEU A 74 9.01 18.49 -2.33
C LEU A 74 9.38 19.81 -1.64
N ARG A 75 8.39 20.46 -1.01
CA ARG A 75 8.56 21.78 -0.38
C ARG A 75 8.09 21.75 1.08
N ASN A 76 9.02 21.68 2.02
CA ASN A 76 8.77 21.83 3.46
C ASN A 76 7.60 20.95 3.96
N LEU A 77 7.64 19.65 3.69
CA LEU A 77 6.61 18.72 4.14
C LEU A 77 6.78 18.39 5.63
N ASN A 78 5.67 18.47 6.36
CA ASN A 78 5.62 18.30 7.81
C ASN A 78 4.49 17.33 8.21
N LEU A 79 4.87 16.28 8.95
CA LEU A 79 3.99 15.33 9.63
C LEU A 79 4.53 15.15 11.06
N CYS A 80 4.22 16.08 11.95
CA CYS A 80 4.68 16.09 13.33
C CYS A 80 3.71 16.85 14.24
N GLU A 81 3.69 16.50 15.53
CA GLU A 81 2.81 17.18 16.51
C GLU A 81 3.31 18.59 16.82
N ASP A 82 4.63 18.82 16.70
CA ASP A 82 5.31 20.06 17.09
C ASP A 82 5.59 21.00 15.90
N CYS A 83 4.89 20.85 14.77
CA CYS A 83 5.17 21.67 13.59
C CYS A 83 4.44 23.02 13.71
N ASP A 84 5.17 24.11 13.97
CA ASP A 84 4.68 25.41 14.46
C ASP A 84 3.67 26.20 13.59
N ARG A 85 3.24 25.74 12.40
CA ARG A 85 2.09 26.34 11.65
C ARG A 85 1.66 25.63 10.35
N ASP A 86 2.51 24.84 9.70
CA ASP A 86 2.22 24.25 8.38
C ASP A 86 2.51 22.73 8.35
N GLY A 87 1.70 21.93 9.03
CA GLY A 87 1.87 20.48 9.07
C GLY A 87 0.65 19.73 9.59
N PHE A 88 0.65 18.42 9.40
CA PHE A 88 -0.37 17.52 9.92
C PHE A 88 0.22 16.61 11.01
N GLY A 89 -0.64 15.91 11.76
CA GLY A 89 -0.16 14.96 12.77
C GLY A 89 0.70 13.83 12.18
N PRO A 90 1.55 13.16 12.98
CA PRO A 90 2.34 12.03 12.53
C PRO A 90 1.45 10.86 12.08
N ILE A 91 2.03 9.84 11.45
CA ILE A 91 1.31 8.61 11.09
C ILE A 91 1.63 7.55 12.14
N CYS A 92 0.57 6.99 12.74
CA CYS A 92 0.66 5.98 13.77
C CYS A 92 0.54 4.56 13.19
N ARG A 93 0.94 3.60 14.02
CA ARG A 93 0.96 2.19 13.67
C ARG A 93 -0.42 1.66 13.30
N GLY A 94 -0.48 0.91 12.21
CA GLY A 94 -1.70 0.24 11.75
C GLY A 94 -2.65 1.14 10.97
N GLU A 95 -2.36 2.43 10.81
CA GLU A 95 -3.15 3.31 9.95
C GLU A 95 -3.05 2.89 8.47
N PHE A 96 -4.18 2.98 7.76
CA PHE A 96 -4.22 2.95 6.30
C PHE A 96 -4.32 4.39 5.78
N VAL A 97 -3.19 4.95 5.36
CA VAL A 97 -3.07 6.34 4.89
C VAL A 97 -2.98 6.38 3.38
N MET A 98 -3.77 7.26 2.74
CA MET A 98 -3.64 7.59 1.33
C MET A 98 -3.04 8.97 1.15
N ILE A 99 -2.05 9.09 0.26
CA ILE A 99 -1.47 10.35 -0.20
C ILE A 99 -1.98 10.60 -1.62
N ARG A 100 -2.87 11.58 -1.76
CA ARG A 100 -3.55 11.87 -3.02
C ARG A 100 -3.11 13.20 -3.60
N GLY A 101 -2.98 13.28 -4.91
CA GLY A 101 -2.68 14.54 -5.60
C GLY A 101 -2.50 14.34 -7.10
N PRO A 102 -2.38 15.43 -7.88
CA PRO A 102 -2.18 15.35 -9.32
C PRO A 102 -0.86 14.65 -9.66
N SER A 103 -0.76 14.13 -10.89
CA SER A 103 0.51 13.65 -11.44
C SER A 103 1.55 14.76 -11.42
N GLY A 104 2.79 14.44 -11.07
CA GLY A 104 3.86 15.43 -10.90
C GLY A 104 3.86 16.19 -9.55
N GLY A 105 2.89 15.96 -8.66
CA GLY A 105 2.84 16.61 -7.34
C GLY A 105 3.91 16.15 -6.32
N GLY A 106 4.90 15.35 -6.72
CA GLY A 106 5.95 14.85 -5.83
C GLY A 106 5.59 13.63 -4.98
N LYS A 107 4.43 12.99 -5.20
CA LYS A 107 3.95 11.87 -4.37
C LYS A 107 4.88 10.65 -4.39
N THR A 108 5.30 10.21 -5.58
CA THR A 108 6.27 9.11 -5.73
C THR A 108 7.61 9.47 -5.11
N THR A 109 8.07 10.72 -5.27
CA THR A 109 9.28 11.21 -4.59
C THR A 109 9.14 11.12 -3.07
N LEU A 110 8.01 11.56 -2.51
CA LEU A 110 7.74 11.45 -1.08
C LEU A 110 7.77 9.97 -0.64
N LEU A 111 7.12 9.08 -1.39
CA LEU A 111 7.12 7.66 -1.09
C LEU A 111 8.51 7.04 -1.16
N SER A 112 9.34 7.42 -2.14
CA SER A 112 10.73 6.98 -2.26
C SER A 112 11.58 7.44 -1.06
N ILE A 113 11.35 8.64 -0.54
CA ILE A 113 12.07 9.16 0.63
C ILE A 113 11.59 8.48 1.92
N ILE A 114 10.28 8.33 2.13
CA ILE A 114 9.73 7.55 3.27
C ILE A 114 10.27 6.12 3.22
N GLY A 115 10.38 5.59 2.01
CA GLY A 115 10.90 4.27 1.73
C GLY A 115 12.42 4.14 1.78
N THR A 116 13.14 5.24 2.05
CA THR A 116 14.60 5.33 2.12
C THR A 116 15.32 4.89 0.85
N ILE A 117 14.64 4.85 -0.30
CA ILE A 117 15.24 4.64 -1.63
C ILE A 117 15.98 5.89 -2.06
N ASP A 118 15.44 7.05 -1.68
CA ASP A 118 16.04 8.36 -1.89
C ASP A 118 16.16 9.08 -0.54
N LEU A 119 17.03 10.08 -0.47
CA LEU A 119 17.25 10.91 0.72
C LEU A 119 16.70 12.33 0.50
N PRO A 120 16.19 12.98 1.57
CA PRO A 120 15.77 14.37 1.46
C PRO A 120 16.98 15.28 1.22
N THR A 121 16.78 16.37 0.48
CA THR A 121 17.80 17.42 0.33
C THR A 121 17.95 18.22 1.62
N SER A 122 16.86 18.42 2.36
CA SER A 122 16.82 19.08 3.67
C SER A 122 15.70 18.49 4.53
N GLY A 123 15.82 18.67 5.83
CA GLY A 123 14.89 18.13 6.83
C GLY A 123 15.27 16.74 7.33
N THR A 124 14.42 16.18 8.18
CA THR A 124 14.64 14.89 8.83
C THR A 124 13.39 14.03 8.80
N ILE A 125 13.58 12.74 8.52
CA ILE A 125 12.55 11.71 8.64
C ILE A 125 12.81 10.90 9.88
N GLU A 126 11.75 10.58 10.63
CA GLU A 126 11.79 9.61 11.70
C GLU A 126 10.88 8.44 11.33
N LEU A 127 11.45 7.25 11.16
CA LEU A 127 10.75 6.02 10.82
C LEU A 127 10.89 5.01 11.95
N MET A 128 9.78 4.65 12.58
CA MET A 128 9.74 3.62 13.63
C MET A 128 10.82 3.85 14.71
N GLY A 129 10.98 5.12 15.13
CA GLY A 129 11.99 5.56 16.10
C GLY A 129 13.41 5.77 15.55
N THR A 130 13.65 5.49 14.26
CA THR A 130 14.95 5.72 13.60
C THR A 130 14.96 7.06 12.87
N VAL A 131 15.85 7.98 13.24
CA VAL A 131 16.05 9.25 12.52
C VAL A 131 16.95 9.05 11.30
N ILE A 132 16.49 9.51 10.15
CA ILE A 132 17.16 9.41 8.85
C ILE A 132 17.27 10.82 8.25
N ASN A 133 18.45 11.13 7.75
CA ASN A 133 18.77 12.38 7.05
C ASN A 133 19.76 12.14 5.89
N GLY A 134 20.13 13.21 5.18
CA GLY A 134 21.03 13.15 4.01
C GLY A 134 22.43 12.57 4.25
N ASN A 135 22.87 12.41 5.51
CA ASN A 135 24.17 11.84 5.86
C ASN A 135 24.10 10.37 6.30
N THR A 136 22.92 9.73 6.22
CA THR A 136 22.73 8.35 6.68
C THR A 136 23.39 7.38 5.68
N PRO A 137 24.28 6.47 6.13
CA PRO A 137 24.92 5.49 5.25
C PRO A 137 23.91 4.57 4.54
N ASP A 138 24.09 4.36 3.23
CA ASP A 138 23.18 3.50 2.44
C ASP A 138 23.13 2.06 2.94
N SER A 139 24.22 1.51 3.51
CA SER A 139 24.21 0.16 4.08
C SER A 139 23.22 0.00 5.24
N LEU A 140 23.06 1.03 6.07
CA LEU A 140 22.06 1.06 7.15
C LEU A 140 20.65 1.19 6.58
N LEU A 141 20.48 2.01 5.55
CA LEU A 141 19.19 2.16 4.87
C LEU A 141 18.78 0.85 4.18
N ALA A 142 19.72 0.14 3.55
CA ALA A 142 19.45 -1.15 2.90
C ALA A 142 18.98 -2.22 3.89
N ASP A 143 19.64 -2.35 5.04
CA ASP A 143 19.20 -3.28 6.10
C ASP A 143 17.83 -2.85 6.68
N PHE A 144 17.63 -1.54 6.89
CA PHE A 144 16.36 -1.00 7.34
C PHE A 144 15.22 -1.33 6.37
N ARG A 145 15.40 -1.07 5.06
CA ARG A 145 14.45 -1.43 4.00
C ARG A 145 14.13 -2.93 4.05
N LEU A 146 15.15 -3.77 4.05
CA LEU A 146 15.00 -5.22 4.00
C LEU A 146 14.19 -5.78 5.19
N ARG A 147 14.32 -5.19 6.38
CA ARG A 147 13.68 -5.69 7.61
C ARG A 147 12.34 -5.05 7.91
N LYS A 148 12.16 -3.77 7.59
CA LYS A 148 11.07 -2.96 8.16
C LYS A 148 10.06 -2.49 7.13
N ILE A 149 10.43 -2.41 5.85
CA ILE A 149 9.62 -1.80 4.81
C ILE A 149 9.26 -2.83 3.72
N GLY A 150 7.97 -2.98 3.47
CA GLY A 150 7.45 -3.65 2.29
C GLY A 150 7.14 -2.62 1.21
N PHE A 151 7.39 -2.95 -0.06
CA PHE A 151 7.08 -2.09 -1.19
C PHE A 151 6.24 -2.81 -2.24
N VAL A 152 5.25 -2.09 -2.75
CA VAL A 152 4.47 -2.43 -3.93
C VAL A 152 4.59 -1.26 -4.91
N PHE A 153 5.23 -1.51 -6.04
CA PHE A 153 5.45 -0.51 -7.09
C PHE A 153 4.34 -0.57 -8.13
N GLN A 154 4.16 0.52 -8.89
CA GLN A 154 3.22 0.61 -10.00
C GLN A 154 3.52 -0.44 -11.09
N THR A 155 4.76 -0.46 -11.59
CA THR A 155 5.25 -1.59 -12.39
C THR A 155 5.65 -2.69 -11.42
N PHE A 156 4.95 -3.83 -11.39
CA PHE A 156 5.06 -4.91 -10.40
C PHE A 156 6.50 -5.30 -9.97
N ASN A 157 7.50 -5.03 -10.82
CA ASN A 157 8.93 -5.20 -10.54
C ASN A 157 9.26 -6.62 -10.09
N LEU A 158 8.53 -7.62 -10.60
CA LEU A 158 8.83 -9.03 -10.40
C LEU A 158 10.05 -9.43 -11.23
N ILE A 159 10.88 -10.32 -10.71
CA ILE A 159 11.99 -10.90 -11.47
C ILE A 159 11.40 -11.90 -12.45
N SER A 160 11.48 -11.58 -13.74
CA SER A 160 10.83 -12.32 -14.83
C SER A 160 11.28 -13.77 -14.97
N THR A 161 12.50 -14.08 -14.52
CA THR A 161 13.08 -15.43 -14.55
C THR A 161 12.78 -16.27 -13.32
N MET A 162 12.08 -15.71 -12.33
CA MET A 162 11.70 -16.38 -11.09
C MET A 162 10.20 -16.65 -11.09
N THR A 163 9.80 -17.79 -10.55
CA THR A 163 8.40 -18.11 -10.28
C THR A 163 7.77 -17.17 -9.24
N ALA A 164 6.45 -17.17 -9.12
CA ALA A 164 5.75 -16.44 -8.07
C ALA A 164 6.28 -16.80 -6.66
N MET A 165 6.51 -18.09 -6.41
CA MET A 165 7.08 -18.57 -5.15
C MET A 165 8.50 -18.02 -4.90
N GLU A 166 9.38 -18.09 -5.89
CA GLU A 166 10.75 -17.60 -5.78
C GLU A 166 10.81 -16.08 -5.59
N ASN A 167 9.96 -15.32 -6.27
CA ASN A 167 9.82 -13.87 -6.09
C ASN A 167 9.46 -13.52 -4.64
N VAL A 168 8.58 -14.29 -4.00
CA VAL A 168 8.18 -14.09 -2.60
C VAL A 168 9.26 -14.58 -1.62
N GLU A 169 10.02 -15.62 -1.98
CA GLU A 169 11.13 -16.15 -1.15
C GLU A 169 12.37 -15.25 -1.14
N LEU A 170 12.58 -14.47 -2.21
CA LEU A 170 13.80 -13.70 -2.41
C LEU A 170 14.13 -12.74 -1.24
N PRO A 171 13.22 -11.89 -0.74
CA PRO A 171 13.54 -10.99 0.38
C PRO A 171 13.95 -11.73 1.66
N MET A 172 13.36 -12.90 1.93
CA MET A 172 13.72 -13.72 3.09
C MET A 172 15.09 -14.39 2.89
N THR A 173 15.42 -14.74 1.65
CA THR A 173 16.72 -15.30 1.29
C THR A 173 17.83 -14.28 1.50
N LEU A 174 17.60 -13.03 1.08
CA LEU A 174 18.53 -11.91 1.31
C LEU A 174 18.70 -11.58 2.80
N LEU A 175 17.62 -11.68 3.58
CA LEU A 175 17.67 -11.44 5.03
C LEU A 175 18.45 -12.53 5.77
N GLY A 176 18.45 -13.77 5.26
CA GLY A 176 19.24 -14.89 5.79
C GLY A 176 18.80 -15.41 7.17
N ALA A 177 17.66 -14.96 7.70
CA ALA A 177 17.21 -15.31 9.06
C ALA A 177 16.47 -16.66 9.16
N LEU A 178 15.96 -17.18 8.05
CA LEU A 178 15.15 -18.40 7.98
C LEU A 178 15.85 -19.47 7.16
N SER A 179 15.67 -20.75 7.53
CA SER A 179 16.10 -21.89 6.70
C SER A 179 15.33 -21.96 5.38
N ALA A 180 15.87 -22.67 4.38
CA ALA A 180 15.20 -22.81 3.08
C ALA A 180 13.78 -23.40 3.20
N LYS A 181 13.58 -24.35 4.13
CA LYS A 181 12.26 -24.97 4.37
C LYS A 181 11.26 -23.97 4.97
N GLU A 182 11.70 -23.13 5.91
CA GLU A 182 10.86 -22.11 6.54
C GLU A 182 10.49 -21.01 5.54
N ARG A 183 11.45 -20.54 4.72
CA ARG A 183 11.18 -19.57 3.66
C ARG A 183 10.14 -20.09 2.69
N ARG A 184 10.29 -21.34 2.23
CA ARG A 184 9.36 -21.98 1.29
C ARG A 184 7.95 -22.11 1.87
N LEU A 185 7.84 -22.57 3.11
CA LEU A 185 6.55 -22.68 3.79
C LEU A 185 5.87 -21.31 3.97
N ARG A 186 6.66 -20.28 4.32
CA ARG A 186 6.16 -18.92 4.49
C ARG A 186 5.72 -18.28 3.18
N ALA A 187 6.50 -18.41 2.12
CA ALA A 187 6.14 -17.94 0.79
C ALA A 187 4.85 -18.61 0.27
N PHE A 188 4.71 -19.93 0.48
CA PHE A 188 3.48 -20.64 0.19
C PHE A 188 2.27 -20.05 0.93
N ARG A 189 2.39 -19.80 2.24
CA ARG A 189 1.31 -19.21 3.05
C ARG A 189 0.93 -17.81 2.57
N LEU A 190 1.91 -16.98 2.23
CA LEU A 190 1.68 -15.62 1.71
C LEU A 190 0.98 -15.66 0.36
N LEU A 191 1.39 -16.55 -0.55
CA LEU A 191 0.72 -16.73 -1.84
C LEU A 191 -0.70 -17.28 -1.68
N ALA A 192 -0.92 -18.21 -0.74
CA ALA A 192 -2.26 -18.69 -0.43
C ALA A 192 -3.15 -17.58 0.14
N LEU A 193 -2.62 -16.73 1.01
CA LEU A 193 -3.34 -15.60 1.62
C LEU A 193 -3.84 -14.59 0.57
N VAL A 194 -3.10 -14.43 -0.53
CA VAL A 194 -3.50 -13.57 -1.66
C VAL A 194 -4.24 -14.33 -2.77
N GLY A 195 -4.71 -15.55 -2.50
CA GLY A 195 -5.51 -16.34 -3.45
C GLY A 195 -4.73 -16.95 -4.62
N LEU A 196 -3.42 -17.14 -4.49
CA LEU A 196 -2.52 -17.63 -5.56
C LEU A 196 -1.97 -19.03 -5.29
N ARG A 197 -2.69 -19.85 -4.52
CA ARG A 197 -2.27 -21.23 -4.17
C ARG A 197 -1.99 -22.10 -5.40
N ASN A 198 -2.73 -21.91 -6.48
CA ASN A 198 -2.60 -22.69 -7.72
C ASN A 198 -1.59 -22.09 -8.71
N ARG A 199 -0.95 -20.96 -8.35
CA ARG A 199 -0.07 -20.18 -9.24
C ARG A 199 1.39 -20.14 -8.78
N LEU A 200 1.77 -20.94 -7.79
CA LEU A 200 3.10 -20.91 -7.13
C LEU A 200 4.28 -20.98 -8.11
N HIS A 201 4.15 -21.82 -9.14
CA HIS A 201 5.21 -22.12 -10.10
C HIS A 201 5.11 -21.34 -11.40
N HIS A 202 4.14 -20.42 -11.53
CA HIS A 202 4.01 -19.61 -12.73
C HIS A 202 5.06 -18.51 -12.73
N LEU A 203 5.60 -18.23 -13.92
CA LEU A 203 6.45 -17.06 -14.18
C LEU A 203 5.58 -15.79 -14.31
N PRO A 204 6.14 -14.58 -14.08
CA PRO A 204 5.39 -13.34 -14.23
C PRO A 204 4.69 -13.19 -15.59
N SER A 205 5.30 -13.68 -16.67
CA SER A 205 4.70 -13.66 -18.02
C SER A 205 3.46 -14.54 -18.17
N GLU A 206 3.22 -15.46 -17.24
CA GLU A 206 2.10 -16.41 -17.22
C GLU A 206 0.98 -15.96 -16.28
N LEU A 207 1.12 -14.79 -15.64
CA LEU A 207 0.18 -14.23 -14.68
C LEU A 207 -0.50 -12.99 -15.27
N SER A 208 -1.80 -12.85 -15.02
CA SER A 208 -2.53 -11.60 -15.29
C SER A 208 -1.99 -10.44 -14.44
N GLY A 209 -2.27 -9.19 -14.84
CA GLY A 209 -1.83 -8.00 -14.08
C GLY A 209 -2.29 -8.01 -12.62
N GLY A 210 -3.55 -8.41 -12.37
CA GLY A 210 -4.08 -8.57 -11.01
C GLY A 210 -3.37 -9.67 -10.21
N GLU A 211 -3.03 -10.80 -10.84
CA GLU A 211 -2.23 -11.86 -10.20
C GLU A 211 -0.80 -11.39 -9.91
N GLN A 212 -0.13 -10.71 -10.84
CA GLN A 212 1.21 -10.13 -10.62
C GLN A 212 1.21 -9.11 -9.49
N GLN A 213 0.14 -8.31 -9.38
CA GLN A 213 -0.03 -7.39 -8.27
C GLN A 213 -0.14 -8.12 -6.92
N ARG A 214 -0.94 -9.20 -6.87
CA ARG A 214 -1.06 -10.03 -5.67
C ARG A 214 0.24 -10.74 -5.29
N VAL A 215 1.05 -11.19 -6.27
CA VAL A 215 2.42 -11.69 -6.00
C VAL A 215 3.29 -10.59 -5.39
N THR A 216 3.22 -9.37 -5.93
CA THR A 216 3.97 -8.21 -5.41
C THR A 216 3.59 -7.89 -3.97
N ILE A 217 2.29 -7.93 -3.64
CA ILE A 217 1.78 -7.75 -2.28
C ILE A 217 2.30 -8.87 -1.37
N ALA A 218 2.21 -10.14 -1.77
CA ALA A 218 2.76 -11.26 -1.00
C ALA A 218 4.27 -11.11 -0.75
N ARG A 219 5.03 -10.70 -1.77
CA ARG A 219 6.48 -10.45 -1.67
C ARG A 219 6.78 -9.31 -0.69
N SER A 220 6.01 -8.23 -0.71
CA SER A 220 6.21 -7.09 0.18
C SER A 220 6.08 -7.47 1.66
N LEU A 221 5.27 -8.48 1.98
CA LEU A 221 5.03 -9.00 3.33
C LEU A 221 6.04 -10.08 3.77
N ALA A 222 6.95 -10.49 2.87
CA ALA A 222 7.82 -11.64 3.07
C ALA A 222 8.64 -11.54 4.37
N ASN A 223 9.07 -10.34 4.78
CA ASN A 223 9.89 -10.12 5.98
C ASN A 223 9.11 -9.55 7.20
N ASN A 224 7.76 -9.62 7.23
CA ASN A 224 6.94 -9.02 8.29
C ASN A 224 7.22 -7.51 8.47
N PRO A 225 7.05 -6.69 7.41
CA PRO A 225 7.31 -5.26 7.51
C PRO A 225 6.34 -4.58 8.49
N GLN A 226 6.82 -3.55 9.17
CA GLN A 226 5.99 -2.67 10.00
C GLN A 226 5.28 -1.60 9.16
N LEU A 227 5.86 -1.27 8.00
CA LEU A 227 5.37 -0.27 7.06
C LEU A 227 5.30 -0.86 5.65
N LEU A 228 4.14 -0.75 5.02
CA LEU A 228 3.89 -1.12 3.64
C LEU A 228 3.67 0.14 2.80
N LEU A 229 4.52 0.35 1.81
CA LEU A 229 4.47 1.48 0.89
C LEU A 229 3.91 1.02 -0.45
N LEU A 230 2.88 1.72 -0.92
CA LEU A 230 2.12 1.33 -2.10
C LEU A 230 2.13 2.50 -3.11
N ASP A 231 2.80 2.33 -4.24
CA ASP A 231 2.86 3.33 -5.30
C ASP A 231 1.86 2.98 -6.40
N GLU A 232 0.71 3.66 -6.41
CA GLU A 232 -0.39 3.44 -7.37
C GLU A 232 -0.74 1.95 -7.61
N PRO A 233 -0.99 1.15 -6.54
CA PRO A 233 -1.15 -0.30 -6.63
C PRO A 233 -2.35 -0.78 -7.45
N THR A 234 -3.20 0.13 -7.92
CA THR A 234 -4.40 -0.16 -8.71
C THR A 234 -4.44 0.63 -10.03
N GLY A 235 -3.35 1.31 -10.41
CA GLY A 235 -3.35 2.20 -11.58
C GLY A 235 -3.60 1.50 -12.91
N ASP A 236 -3.08 0.28 -13.06
CA ASP A 236 -3.15 -0.51 -14.30
C ASP A 236 -4.17 -1.66 -14.23
N LEU A 237 -5.07 -1.64 -13.25
CA LEU A 237 -6.04 -2.72 -13.01
C LEU A 237 -7.43 -2.34 -13.49
N ASP A 238 -8.20 -3.33 -13.97
CA ASP A 238 -9.62 -3.15 -14.19
C ASP A 238 -10.39 -2.92 -12.88
N THR A 239 -11.65 -2.51 -12.99
CA THR A 239 -12.52 -2.20 -11.85
C THR A 239 -12.65 -3.35 -10.86
N LEU A 240 -12.78 -4.59 -11.33
CA LEU A 240 -12.96 -5.75 -10.46
C LEU A 240 -11.67 -6.05 -9.69
N ASN A 241 -10.54 -6.09 -10.40
CA ASN A 241 -9.23 -6.31 -9.81
C ASN A 241 -8.84 -5.18 -8.85
N THR A 242 -9.22 -3.94 -9.14
CA THR A 242 -9.04 -2.79 -8.23
C THR A 242 -9.72 -3.04 -6.88
N ILE A 243 -11.01 -3.42 -6.89
CA ILE A 243 -11.76 -3.72 -5.67
C ILE A 243 -11.11 -4.88 -4.91
N GLN A 244 -10.79 -5.97 -5.61
CA GLN A 244 -10.16 -7.15 -4.99
C GLN A 244 -8.81 -6.82 -4.32
N VAL A 245 -7.98 -6.01 -4.97
CA VAL A 245 -6.68 -5.59 -4.44
C VAL A 245 -6.84 -4.64 -3.25
N MET A 246 -7.77 -3.69 -3.31
CA MET A 246 -8.05 -2.79 -2.19
C MET A 246 -8.60 -3.52 -0.98
N ASP A 247 -9.56 -4.43 -1.19
CA ASP A 247 -10.12 -5.28 -0.15
C ASP A 247 -9.03 -6.14 0.51
N LEU A 248 -8.14 -6.72 -0.30
CA LEU A 248 -6.99 -7.49 0.18
C LEU A 248 -6.04 -6.63 1.02
N LEU A 249 -5.67 -5.44 0.54
CA LEU A 249 -4.75 -4.55 1.24
C LEU A 249 -5.31 -4.08 2.59
N VAL A 250 -6.58 -3.71 2.65
CA VAL A 250 -7.21 -3.34 3.91
C VAL A 250 -7.33 -4.55 4.83
N HIS A 251 -7.73 -5.72 4.31
CA HIS A 251 -7.77 -6.94 5.10
C HIS A 251 -6.41 -7.25 5.75
N LEU A 252 -5.33 -7.21 4.95
CA LEU A 252 -3.95 -7.40 5.42
C LEU A 252 -3.57 -6.39 6.50
N ASN A 253 -3.82 -5.10 6.27
CA ASN A 253 -3.59 -4.04 7.26
C ASN A 253 -4.31 -4.33 8.59
N ARG A 254 -5.59 -4.75 8.55
CA ARG A 254 -6.37 -5.02 9.77
C ARG A 254 -5.85 -6.22 10.55
N ILE A 255 -5.49 -7.31 9.86
CA ILE A 255 -5.05 -8.55 10.51
C ILE A 255 -3.60 -8.46 11.00
N THR A 256 -2.69 -7.82 10.27
CA THR A 256 -1.26 -7.76 10.63
C THR A 256 -0.91 -6.52 11.46
N LYS A 257 -1.79 -5.53 11.49
CA LYS A 257 -1.52 -4.18 12.04
C LYS A 257 -0.31 -3.51 11.37
N THR A 258 0.03 -3.92 10.15
CA THR A 258 1.04 -3.25 9.32
C THR A 258 0.50 -1.90 8.87
N THR A 259 1.27 -0.85 9.08
CA THR A 259 0.91 0.51 8.63
C THR A 259 1.00 0.57 7.12
N CYS A 260 -0.01 1.12 6.44
CA CYS A 260 -0.02 1.23 4.99
C CYS A 260 0.01 2.70 4.58
N ILE A 261 0.92 3.08 3.69
CA ILE A 261 0.94 4.39 3.04
C ILE A 261 0.82 4.16 1.54
N MET A 262 -0.32 4.55 0.98
CA MET A 262 -0.64 4.41 -0.43
C MET A 262 -0.65 5.75 -1.15
N VAL A 263 0.14 5.86 -2.21
CA VAL A 263 0.03 6.96 -3.15
C VAL A 263 -0.97 6.60 -4.24
N THR A 264 -1.86 7.54 -4.57
CA THR A 264 -2.82 7.35 -5.67
C THR A 264 -3.28 8.69 -6.24
N HIS A 265 -3.67 8.70 -7.51
CA HIS A 265 -4.44 9.79 -8.11
C HIS A 265 -5.92 9.43 -8.32
N ASN A 266 -6.33 8.18 -8.04
CA ASN A 266 -7.70 7.71 -8.18
C ASN A 266 -8.55 8.15 -6.95
N PRO A 267 -9.59 8.99 -7.12
CA PRO A 267 -10.45 9.41 -6.00
C PRO A 267 -11.36 8.30 -5.50
N ASP A 268 -11.68 7.32 -6.35
CA ASP A 268 -12.73 6.35 -6.07
C ASP A 268 -12.32 5.37 -4.95
N VAL A 269 -11.01 5.19 -4.74
CA VAL A 269 -10.46 4.33 -3.68
C VAL A 269 -10.27 5.04 -2.34
N GLU A 270 -10.50 6.35 -2.24
CA GLU A 270 -10.34 7.12 -0.98
C GLU A 270 -11.17 6.56 0.17
N CYS A 271 -12.32 5.95 -0.12
CA CYS A 271 -13.23 5.39 0.87
C CYS A 271 -12.61 4.27 1.73
N TYR A 272 -11.55 3.62 1.24
CA TYR A 272 -10.82 2.56 1.94
C TYR A 272 -9.88 3.08 3.03
N ALA A 273 -9.43 4.34 2.94
CA ALA A 273 -8.41 4.89 3.83
C ALA A 273 -8.99 5.32 5.17
N ASP A 274 -8.20 5.17 6.23
CA ASP A 274 -8.45 5.79 7.54
C ASP A 274 -8.15 7.29 7.49
N ARG A 275 -7.17 7.67 6.67
CA ARG A 275 -6.65 9.03 6.58
C ARG A 275 -6.21 9.34 5.16
N ILE A 276 -6.53 10.54 4.68
CA ILE A 276 -6.17 11.01 3.34
C ILE A 276 -5.39 12.32 3.49
N LEU A 277 -4.17 12.34 2.96
CA LEU A 277 -3.31 13.51 2.87
C LEU A 277 -3.30 13.99 1.41
N TYR A 278 -3.82 15.18 1.16
CA TYR A 278 -3.81 15.77 -0.16
C TYR A 278 -2.50 16.54 -0.38
N VAL A 279 -1.85 16.26 -1.50
CA VAL A 279 -0.64 16.92 -1.97
C VAL A 279 -0.96 17.74 -3.20
N ALA A 280 -0.59 19.01 -3.19
CA ALA A 280 -0.61 19.90 -4.33
C ALA A 280 0.61 20.83 -4.28
N ASP A 281 1.15 21.19 -5.45
CA ASP A 281 2.34 22.03 -5.56
C ASP A 281 3.50 21.61 -4.64
N SER A 282 3.73 20.30 -4.55
CA SER A 282 4.80 19.68 -3.73
C SER A 282 4.65 19.89 -2.21
N ARG A 283 3.45 20.21 -1.74
CA ARG A 283 3.10 20.45 -0.32
C ARG A 283 1.87 19.66 0.11
N PHE A 284 1.75 19.34 1.39
CA PHE A 284 0.46 18.90 1.92
C PHE A 284 -0.47 20.11 2.05
N VAL A 285 -1.69 19.97 1.52
CA VAL A 285 -2.68 21.07 1.49
C VAL A 285 -3.94 20.77 2.29
N LYS A 286 -4.24 19.49 2.54
CA LYS A 286 -5.44 19.08 3.28
C LYS A 286 -5.24 17.70 3.89
N GLU A 287 -5.81 17.50 5.08
CA GLU A 287 -6.00 16.19 5.69
C GLU A 287 -7.50 15.91 5.83
N VAL A 288 -7.90 14.68 5.55
CA VAL A 288 -9.23 14.15 5.86
C VAL A 288 -9.04 12.87 6.66
N ARG A 289 -9.73 12.76 7.79
CA ARG A 289 -9.81 11.52 8.57
C ARG A 289 -11.17 10.88 8.33
N ASN A 290 -11.14 9.60 7.97
CA ASN A 290 -12.32 8.82 7.71
C ASN A 290 -12.65 7.98 8.95
N SER A 291 -13.70 8.35 9.67
CA SER A 291 -14.15 7.62 10.85
C SER A 291 -14.82 6.28 10.52
N CYS A 292 -15.23 6.07 9.26
CA CYS A 292 -15.88 4.84 8.81
C CYS A 292 -15.41 4.49 7.39
N PRO A 293 -14.24 3.85 7.25
CA PRO A 293 -13.79 3.32 5.97
C PRO A 293 -14.79 2.31 5.41
N GLN A 294 -15.07 2.42 4.12
CA GLN A 294 -16.04 1.61 3.40
C GLN A 294 -15.40 0.96 2.18
N ARG A 295 -15.89 -0.23 1.83
CA ARG A 295 -15.48 -0.92 0.61
C ARG A 295 -16.34 -0.45 -0.57
N LEU A 296 -15.76 -0.49 -1.76
CA LEU A 296 -16.53 -0.32 -2.99
C LEU A 296 -17.35 -1.57 -3.26
N VAL A 297 -18.64 -1.39 -3.53
CA VAL A 297 -19.52 -2.46 -4.00
C VAL A 297 -19.54 -2.44 -5.53
N TYR A 298 -19.11 -3.53 -6.18
CA TYR A 298 -18.88 -3.58 -7.63
C TYR A 298 -20.06 -3.05 -8.45
N GLU A 299 -21.28 -3.58 -8.23
CA GLU A 299 -22.47 -3.17 -8.99
C GLU A 299 -22.79 -1.68 -8.82
N ALA A 300 -22.71 -1.17 -7.59
CA ALA A 300 -22.96 0.23 -7.30
C ALA A 300 -21.88 1.14 -7.90
N TYR A 301 -20.63 0.67 -7.91
CA TYR A 301 -19.50 1.39 -8.46
C TYR A 301 -19.56 1.47 -9.99
N VAL A 302 -19.82 0.35 -10.68
CA VAL A 302 -20.01 0.33 -12.14
C VAL A 302 -21.14 1.26 -12.55
N LYS A 303 -22.29 1.19 -11.87
CA LYS A 303 -23.43 2.10 -12.13
C LYS A 303 -23.06 3.58 -11.92
N ASN A 304 -22.20 3.88 -10.96
CA ASN A 304 -21.71 5.24 -10.73
C ASN A 304 -20.79 5.72 -11.86
N LEU A 305 -19.90 4.85 -12.35
CA LEU A 305 -19.02 5.15 -13.48
C LEU A 305 -19.81 5.43 -14.75
N GLU A 306 -20.77 4.57 -15.10
CA GLU A 306 -21.66 4.75 -16.26
C GLU A 306 -22.43 6.07 -16.18
N LYS A 307 -22.91 6.43 -14.97
CA LYS A 307 -23.61 7.69 -14.75
C LYS A 307 -22.68 8.90 -14.97
N ARG A 308 -21.45 8.86 -14.45
CA ARG A 308 -20.45 9.93 -14.64
C ARG A 308 -20.06 10.09 -16.11
N GLU A 309 -19.94 8.98 -16.84
CA GLU A 309 -19.64 8.98 -18.28
C GLU A 309 -20.79 9.59 -19.09
N ALA A 310 -22.04 9.24 -18.77
CA ALA A 310 -23.22 9.83 -19.38
C ALA A 310 -23.32 11.35 -19.11
N GLU A 311 -23.06 11.78 -17.86
CA GLU A 311 -23.04 13.20 -17.48
C GLU A 311 -21.92 13.98 -18.21
N SER A 312 -20.72 13.40 -18.30
CA SER A 312 -19.60 14.01 -19.04
C SER A 312 -19.91 14.12 -20.54
N THR A 313 -20.52 13.09 -21.13
CA THR A 313 -20.91 13.10 -22.55
C THR A 313 -21.97 14.15 -22.83
N ALA A 314 -22.98 14.27 -21.96
CA ALA A 314 -24.04 15.28 -22.05
C ALA A 314 -23.49 16.72 -21.94
N LEU A 315 -22.52 16.95 -21.05
CA LEU A 315 -21.83 18.23 -20.94
C LEU A 315 -21.08 18.57 -22.22
N VAL A 316 -20.31 17.64 -22.79
CA VAL A 316 -19.54 17.88 -24.03
C VAL A 316 -20.47 18.17 -25.21
N SER A 317 -21.60 17.47 -25.33
CA SER A 317 -22.59 17.76 -26.39
C SER A 317 -23.23 19.15 -26.23
N SER A 318 -23.44 19.63 -24.99
CA SER A 318 -24.01 20.97 -24.75
C SER A 318 -23.07 22.14 -25.09
N PHE A 319 -21.77 21.88 -25.24
CA PHE A 319 -20.77 22.87 -25.71
C PHE A 319 -20.54 22.83 -27.23
N GLN A 320 -21.14 21.88 -27.95
CA GLN A 320 -21.00 21.72 -29.40
C GLN A 320 -22.23 22.21 -30.20
N ASP A 321 -23.28 22.69 -29.54
CA ASP A 321 -24.40 23.36 -30.20
C ASP A 321 -24.10 24.86 -30.38
N PRO A 322 -24.13 25.40 -31.63
CA PRO A 322 -23.71 26.77 -31.97
C PRO A 322 -24.67 27.88 -31.53
#